data_AF-A0A552EN93-F1
#
_entry.id   AF-A0A552EN93-F1
#
_cell.length_a   1.000
_cell.length_b   1.000
_cell.length_c   1.000
_cell.angle_alpha   90.00
_cell.angle_beta   90.00
_cell.angle_gamma   90.00
#
_symmetry.space_group_name_H-M   'P 1'
#
loop_
_entity.id
_entity.type
_entity.pdbx_description
1 polymer ?
#
loop_
_entity_poly.entity_id
_entity_poly.type
_entity_poly.pdbx_seq_one_letter_code
_entity_poly.pdbx_strand_id
1 'polypeptide(L)'
;MIFEFVMVYQQDSDTDIRQILIDTLTTSLQDNYDEFEPDTVEQMIIFQTQRIANQSTNQDGNTTQTIILGFTLDLPEEVNEAQTVVEEFAKALTEETTPISHIVKFEDSLLQADLARWSAEIFAIEMKLRRVLTLIYLNAYQGLEPYKLLKDEKEQIATKEKPTDRDMQDNLENQFFHLLFSQYVNLNQRPDLKVSELLEKIRNFVQYEELQTEINRKPVQDSDDADFLAGLKNKINAIEKMRNCIAHHRRPSKTTKESYEKAEPEIKRFLDNYLSQFRWQETSESEP
;
A
#
# COMPACT_ATOMS: atom_id res chain seq x y z
N MET A 1 -3.72 14.99 -18.27
CA MET A 1 -3.91 14.26 -17.00
C MET A 1 -5.31 13.72 -17.00
N ILE A 2 -5.46 12.41 -16.92
CA ILE A 2 -6.73 11.75 -17.24
C ILE A 2 -7.46 11.36 -15.95
N PHE A 3 -8.74 11.70 -15.91
CA PHE A 3 -9.68 11.27 -14.88
C PHE A 3 -10.95 10.72 -15.54
N GLU A 4 -11.38 9.53 -15.15
CA GLU A 4 -12.60 8.92 -15.68
C GLU A 4 -13.74 8.99 -14.67
N PHE A 5 -14.91 9.40 -15.16
CA PHE A 5 -16.12 9.55 -14.37
C PHE A 5 -17.28 8.80 -15.00
N VAL A 6 -18.14 8.28 -14.12
CA VAL A 6 -19.51 7.90 -14.48
C VAL A 6 -20.46 8.72 -13.63
N MET A 7 -21.45 9.34 -14.27
CA MET A 7 -22.48 10.10 -13.59
C MET A 7 -23.88 9.65 -13.97
N VAL A 8 -24.84 9.97 -13.11
CA VAL A 8 -26.27 9.74 -13.31
C VAL A 8 -26.99 11.08 -13.23
N TYR A 9 -27.82 11.38 -14.23
CA TYR A 9 -28.61 12.60 -14.26
C TYR A 9 -30.01 12.36 -14.88
N GLN A 10 -30.93 13.27 -14.61
CA GLN A 10 -32.23 13.32 -15.27
C GLN A 10 -32.15 14.23 -16.50
N GLN A 11 -32.62 13.76 -17.64
CA GLN A 11 -32.68 14.52 -18.88
C GLN A 11 -34.14 14.85 -19.23
N ASP A 12 -34.41 16.13 -19.47
CA ASP A 12 -35.63 16.64 -20.10
C ASP A 12 -35.28 17.42 -21.39
N SER A 13 -36.25 18.15 -21.95
CA SER A 13 -36.07 18.91 -23.20
C SER A 13 -35.09 20.07 -23.09
N ASP A 14 -34.87 20.59 -21.88
CA ASP A 14 -34.11 21.82 -21.64
C ASP A 14 -32.72 21.50 -21.05
N THR A 15 -32.44 20.21 -20.79
CA THR A 15 -31.18 19.75 -20.20
C THR A 15 -30.05 19.75 -21.23
N ASP A 16 -29.14 20.72 -21.13
CA ASP A 16 -27.82 20.70 -21.80
C ASP A 16 -26.73 20.24 -20.82
N ILE A 17 -26.55 18.93 -20.72
CA ILE A 17 -25.58 18.34 -19.80
C ILE A 17 -24.14 18.70 -20.17
N ARG A 18 -23.85 18.93 -21.46
CA ARG A 18 -22.49 19.29 -21.90
C ARG A 18 -22.15 20.69 -21.42
N GLN A 19 -23.06 21.65 -21.62
CA GLN A 19 -22.85 23.01 -21.13
C GLN A 19 -22.71 23.05 -19.61
N ILE A 20 -23.54 22.29 -18.88
CA ILE A 20 -23.43 22.17 -17.41
C ILE A 20 -22.02 21.73 -17.00
N LEU A 21 -21.49 20.66 -17.61
CA LEU A 21 -20.15 20.16 -17.27
C LEU A 21 -19.06 21.19 -17.61
N ILE A 22 -19.18 21.89 -18.73
CA ILE A 22 -18.23 22.95 -19.16
C ILE A 22 -18.25 24.11 -18.15
N ASP A 23 -19.43 24.59 -17.77
CA ASP A 23 -19.59 25.72 -16.84
C ASP A 23 -19.04 25.37 -15.46
N THR A 24 -19.34 24.16 -14.97
CA THR A 24 -18.81 23.69 -13.68
C THR A 24 -17.29 23.57 -13.73
N LEU A 25 -16.72 22.97 -14.79
CA LEU A 25 -15.28 22.84 -14.94
C LEU A 25 -14.59 24.20 -15.05
N THR A 26 -15.16 25.13 -15.82
CA THR A 26 -14.66 26.49 -15.98
C THR A 26 -14.58 27.19 -14.63
N THR A 27 -15.62 27.08 -13.81
CA THR A 27 -15.67 27.66 -12.47
C THR A 27 -14.57 27.07 -11.58
N SER A 28 -14.44 25.74 -11.55
CA SER A 28 -13.40 25.07 -10.74
C SER A 28 -11.99 25.42 -11.18
N LEU A 29 -11.74 25.62 -12.48
CA LEU A 29 -10.44 26.08 -12.98
C LEU A 29 -10.15 27.53 -12.55
N GLN A 30 -11.12 28.43 -12.73
CA GLN A 30 -10.98 29.84 -12.35
C GLN A 30 -10.75 30.04 -10.86
N ASP A 31 -11.43 29.28 -10.01
CA ASP A 31 -11.24 29.33 -8.56
C ASP A 31 -9.82 28.92 -8.13
N ASN A 32 -9.13 28.15 -8.98
CA ASN A 32 -7.74 27.73 -8.80
C ASN A 32 -6.74 28.54 -9.65
N TYR A 33 -7.15 29.71 -10.14
CA TYR A 33 -6.34 30.65 -10.93
C TYR A 33 -5.90 30.12 -12.30
N ASP A 34 -6.62 29.15 -12.84
CA ASP A 34 -6.41 28.62 -14.18
C ASP A 34 -7.44 29.21 -15.16
N GLU A 35 -6.97 30.07 -16.07
CA GLU A 35 -7.80 30.66 -17.13
C GLU A 35 -7.50 29.99 -18.48
N PHE A 36 -8.52 29.33 -19.03
CA PHE A 36 -8.47 28.71 -20.36
C PHE A 36 -9.56 29.29 -21.26
N GLU A 37 -9.29 29.33 -22.56
CA GLU A 37 -10.32 29.67 -23.55
C GLU A 37 -11.47 28.65 -23.52
N PRO A 38 -12.73 29.08 -23.74
CA PRO A 38 -13.90 28.19 -23.66
C PRO A 38 -13.80 26.93 -24.53
N ASP A 39 -13.30 27.07 -25.76
CA ASP A 39 -13.09 25.94 -26.69
C ASP A 39 -12.07 24.93 -26.15
N THR A 40 -11.09 25.39 -25.37
CA THR A 40 -10.09 24.53 -24.72
C THR A 40 -10.72 23.76 -23.58
N VAL A 41 -11.52 24.42 -22.74
CA VAL A 41 -12.25 23.76 -21.63
C VAL A 41 -13.23 22.70 -22.17
N GLU A 42 -13.93 23.00 -23.27
CA GLU A 42 -14.81 22.02 -23.92
C GLU A 42 -14.05 20.76 -24.36
N GLN A 43 -12.83 20.92 -24.89
CA GLN A 43 -12.00 19.79 -25.32
C GLN A 43 -11.49 18.93 -24.16
N MET A 44 -11.43 19.46 -22.93
CA MET A 44 -11.06 18.68 -21.74
C MET A 44 -12.14 17.65 -21.37
N ILE A 45 -13.39 17.81 -21.84
CA ILE A 45 -14.51 16.93 -21.50
C ILE A 45 -14.88 16.04 -22.69
N ILE A 46 -14.46 14.77 -22.59
CA ILE A 46 -14.63 13.78 -23.64
C ILE A 46 -15.72 12.78 -23.23
N PHE A 47 -16.87 12.84 -23.89
CA PHE A 47 -17.95 11.87 -23.66
C PHE A 47 -17.58 10.52 -24.28
N GLN A 48 -17.74 9.44 -23.52
CA GLN A 48 -17.33 8.10 -23.94
C GLN A 48 -18.53 7.16 -24.10
N THR A 49 -19.38 7.08 -23.07
CA THR A 49 -20.45 6.08 -23.00
C THR A 49 -21.74 6.70 -22.50
N GLN A 50 -22.86 6.25 -23.05
CA GLN A 50 -24.19 6.66 -22.61
C GLN A 50 -25.10 5.44 -22.52
N ARG A 51 -25.85 5.35 -21.42
CA ARG A 51 -26.91 4.37 -21.25
C ARG A 51 -28.19 5.06 -20.77
N ILE A 52 -29.27 4.85 -21.52
CA ILE A 52 -30.61 5.25 -21.11
C ILE A 52 -31.14 4.16 -20.18
N ALA A 53 -31.42 4.50 -18.92
CA ALA A 53 -31.83 3.54 -17.90
C ALA A 53 -33.36 3.42 -17.81
N ASN A 54 -34.03 4.53 -17.51
CA ASN A 54 -35.48 4.61 -17.36
C ASN A 54 -36.02 5.81 -18.12
N GLN A 55 -37.25 5.72 -18.62
CA GLN A 55 -37.97 6.80 -19.28
C GLN A 55 -39.37 6.89 -18.68
N SER A 56 -39.79 8.09 -18.31
CA SER A 56 -41.14 8.38 -17.85
C SER A 56 -41.71 9.55 -18.62
N THR A 57 -42.99 9.48 -18.98
CA THR A 57 -43.72 10.57 -19.61
C THR A 57 -44.83 11.01 -18.67
N ASN A 58 -44.91 12.31 -18.36
CA ASN A 58 -45.96 12.85 -17.52
C ASN A 58 -47.28 13.02 -18.31
N GLN A 59 -48.36 13.41 -17.63
CA GLN A 59 -49.69 13.60 -18.26
C GLN A 59 -49.71 14.72 -19.30
N ASP A 60 -48.76 15.66 -19.23
CA ASP A 60 -48.62 16.78 -20.16
C ASP A 60 -47.76 16.43 -21.39
N GLY A 61 -47.27 15.20 -21.49
CA GLY A 61 -46.43 14.71 -22.60
C GLY A 61 -44.93 14.97 -22.44
N ASN A 62 -44.49 15.59 -21.33
CA ASN A 62 -43.07 15.81 -21.06
C ASN A 62 -42.41 14.49 -20.68
N THR A 63 -41.34 14.17 -21.38
CA THR A 63 -40.56 12.95 -21.16
C THR A 63 -39.31 13.28 -20.37
N THR A 64 -39.11 12.59 -19.25
CA THR A 64 -37.88 12.57 -18.48
C THR A 64 -37.18 11.23 -18.63
N GLN A 65 -35.86 11.25 -18.78
CA GLN A 65 -35.03 10.06 -18.93
C GLN A 65 -33.91 10.06 -17.88
N THR A 66 -33.72 8.93 -17.21
CA THR A 66 -32.50 8.70 -16.43
C THR A 66 -31.38 8.30 -17.38
N ILE A 67 -30.32 9.09 -17.42
CA ILE A 67 -29.13 8.81 -18.20
C ILE A 67 -27.96 8.46 -17.27
N ILE A 68 -27.21 7.44 -17.67
CA ILE A 68 -25.89 7.12 -17.12
C ILE A 68 -24.87 7.52 -18.17
N LEU A 69 -24.02 8.49 -17.87
CA LEU A 69 -22.99 9.00 -18.78
C LEU A 69 -21.60 8.70 -18.22
N GLY A 70 -20.77 8.07 -19.03
CA GLY A 70 -19.33 7.97 -18.80
C GLY A 70 -18.60 9.04 -19.61
N PHE A 71 -17.71 9.77 -18.96
CA PHE A 71 -16.88 10.79 -19.60
C PHE A 71 -15.47 10.83 -18.99
N THR A 72 -14.54 11.32 -19.78
CA THR A 72 -13.17 11.61 -19.36
C THR A 72 -13.01 13.11 -19.18
N LEU A 73 -12.30 13.48 -18.12
CA LEU A 73 -11.73 14.79 -17.93
C LEU A 73 -10.22 14.70 -18.22
N ASP A 74 -9.77 15.31 -19.31
CA ASP A 74 -8.35 15.38 -19.69
C ASP A 74 -7.81 16.79 -19.44
N LEU A 75 -7.21 16.96 -18.26
CA LEU A 75 -6.64 18.25 -17.82
C LEU A 75 -5.20 18.41 -18.32
N PRO A 76 -4.83 19.55 -18.93
CA PRO A 76 -3.43 19.84 -19.26
C PRO A 76 -2.50 19.74 -18.04
N GLU A 77 -1.22 19.39 -18.26
CA GLU A 77 -0.23 19.31 -17.17
C GLU A 77 0.05 20.65 -16.47
N GLU A 78 -0.29 21.76 -17.13
CA GLU A 78 -0.12 23.13 -16.64
C GLU A 78 -1.21 23.60 -15.66
N VAL A 79 -2.29 22.81 -15.46
CA VAL A 79 -3.34 23.10 -14.48
C VAL A 79 -2.74 23.13 -13.07
N ASN A 80 -2.94 24.25 -12.37
CA ASN A 80 -2.52 24.43 -10.99
C ASN A 80 -3.40 23.59 -10.07
N GLU A 81 -2.77 22.93 -9.09
CA GLU A 81 -3.48 22.11 -8.10
C GLU A 81 -4.56 21.19 -8.72
N ALA A 82 -4.25 20.49 -9.82
CA ALA A 82 -5.24 19.69 -10.56
C ALA A 82 -6.05 18.72 -9.69
N GLN A 83 -5.49 18.25 -8.56
CA GLN A 83 -6.25 17.48 -7.59
C GLN A 83 -7.40 18.28 -6.96
N THR A 84 -7.15 19.52 -6.53
CA THR A 84 -8.14 20.45 -5.96
C THR A 84 -9.23 20.72 -6.99
N VAL A 85 -8.85 21.09 -8.22
CA VAL A 85 -9.79 21.32 -9.34
C VAL A 85 -10.73 20.13 -9.55
N VAL A 86 -10.19 18.91 -9.60
CA VAL A 86 -10.99 17.69 -9.81
C VAL A 86 -11.91 17.40 -8.62
N GLU A 87 -11.45 17.64 -7.39
CA GLU A 87 -12.25 17.45 -6.18
C GLU A 87 -13.40 18.48 -6.09
N GLU A 88 -13.14 19.74 -6.42
CA GLU A 88 -14.13 20.82 -6.46
C GLU A 88 -15.14 20.61 -7.59
N PHE A 89 -14.66 20.26 -8.79
CA PHE A 89 -15.52 19.91 -9.92
C PHE A 89 -16.48 18.78 -9.57
N ALA A 90 -15.95 17.64 -9.06
CA ALA A 90 -16.79 16.51 -8.67
C ALA A 90 -17.78 16.86 -7.55
N LYS A 91 -17.36 17.69 -6.59
CA LYS A 91 -18.21 18.17 -5.50
C LYS A 91 -19.34 19.06 -6.02
N ALA A 92 -19.03 20.06 -6.86
CA ALA A 92 -20.00 20.97 -7.45
C ALA A 92 -21.06 20.22 -8.29
N LEU A 93 -20.64 19.22 -9.07
CA LEU A 93 -21.56 18.37 -9.82
C LEU A 93 -22.50 17.56 -8.93
N THR A 94 -22.08 17.20 -7.71
CA THR A 94 -22.89 16.37 -6.79
C THR A 94 -23.77 17.19 -5.87
N GLU A 95 -23.27 18.32 -5.37
CA GLU A 95 -23.90 19.09 -4.29
C GLU A 95 -24.68 20.31 -4.81
N GLU A 96 -24.29 20.87 -5.96
CA GLU A 96 -24.72 22.20 -6.39
C GLU A 96 -25.43 22.21 -7.74
N THR A 97 -25.38 21.10 -8.48
CA THR A 97 -25.78 21.05 -9.89
C THR A 97 -26.94 20.10 -10.15
N THR A 98 -28.14 20.64 -10.35
CA THR A 98 -29.24 19.87 -10.98
C THR A 98 -29.02 19.81 -12.49
N PRO A 99 -29.29 18.69 -13.18
CA PRO A 99 -30.09 17.54 -12.74
C PRO A 99 -29.26 16.29 -12.36
N ILE A 100 -28.01 16.47 -11.92
CA ILE A 100 -27.10 15.37 -11.59
C ILE A 100 -27.44 14.82 -10.20
N SER A 101 -27.54 13.50 -10.07
CA SER A 101 -27.89 12.84 -8.81
C SER A 101 -26.75 11.99 -8.23
N HIS A 102 -25.78 11.62 -9.07
CA HIS A 102 -24.65 10.81 -8.63
C HIS A 102 -23.47 10.94 -9.58
N ILE A 103 -22.25 10.86 -9.03
CA ILE A 103 -21.00 10.77 -9.78
C ILE A 103 -20.02 9.86 -9.06
N VAL A 104 -19.24 9.10 -9.82
CA VAL A 104 -18.19 8.21 -9.32
C VAL A 104 -16.95 8.38 -10.20
N LYS A 105 -15.79 8.54 -9.56
CA LYS A 105 -14.47 8.57 -10.23
C LYS A 105 -13.84 7.17 -10.26
N PHE A 106 -13.25 6.81 -11.38
CA PHE A 106 -12.61 5.50 -11.62
C PHE A 106 -11.10 5.65 -11.85
N GLU A 107 -10.68 6.01 -13.06
CA GLU A 107 -9.28 6.30 -13.36
C GLU A 107 -8.91 7.68 -12.81
N ASP A 108 -7.73 7.75 -12.17
CA ASP A 108 -7.20 8.95 -11.54
C ASP A 108 -5.67 8.91 -11.67
N SER A 109 -5.16 9.63 -12.67
CA SER A 109 -3.72 9.66 -13.00
C SER A 109 -2.87 10.14 -11.81
N LEU A 110 -3.39 11.05 -10.99
CA LEU A 110 -2.68 11.58 -9.83
C LEU A 110 -2.60 10.53 -8.72
N LEU A 111 -3.71 9.86 -8.42
CA LEU A 111 -3.71 8.75 -7.48
C LEU A 111 -2.77 7.63 -7.94
N GLN A 112 -2.76 7.30 -9.23
CA GLN A 112 -1.86 6.29 -9.77
C GLN A 112 -0.39 6.65 -9.54
N ALA A 113 0.00 7.90 -9.82
CA ALA A 113 1.36 8.39 -9.58
C ALA A 113 1.74 8.31 -8.09
N ASP A 114 0.83 8.72 -7.21
CA ASP A 114 1.03 8.66 -5.76
C ASP A 114 1.19 7.23 -5.25
N LEU A 115 0.32 6.30 -5.69
CA LEU A 115 0.41 4.88 -5.35
C LEU A 115 1.71 4.25 -5.86
N ALA A 116 2.17 4.61 -7.06
CA ALA A 116 3.44 4.14 -7.60
C ALA A 116 4.64 4.62 -6.77
N ARG A 117 4.63 5.89 -6.36
CA ARG A 117 5.67 6.46 -5.49
C ARG A 117 5.72 5.75 -4.14
N TRP A 118 4.59 5.62 -3.43
CA TRP A 118 4.57 4.92 -2.14
C TRP A 118 4.91 3.44 -2.27
N SER A 119 4.56 2.80 -3.39
CA SER A 119 4.95 1.40 -3.67
C SER A 119 6.47 1.25 -3.74
N ALA A 120 7.16 2.15 -4.46
CA ALA A 120 8.62 2.15 -4.53
C ALA A 120 9.29 2.39 -3.16
N GLU A 121 8.74 3.31 -2.37
CA GLU A 121 9.21 3.58 -1.00
C GLU A 121 9.07 2.35 -0.09
N ILE A 122 7.92 1.68 -0.12
CA ILE A 122 7.65 0.46 0.67
C ILE A 122 8.53 -0.70 0.21
N PHE A 123 8.72 -0.88 -1.11
CA PHE A 123 9.63 -1.89 -1.65
C PHE A 123 11.04 -1.71 -1.09
N ALA A 124 11.56 -0.49 -1.07
CA ALA A 124 12.90 -0.20 -0.52
C ALA A 124 13.00 -0.53 0.99
N ILE A 125 11.94 -0.23 1.76
CA ILE A 125 11.85 -0.60 3.18
C ILE A 125 11.88 -2.13 3.33
N GLU A 126 11.08 -2.85 2.56
CA GLU A 126 10.97 -4.30 2.66
C GLU A 126 12.29 -4.99 2.27
N MET A 127 12.95 -4.55 1.20
CA MET A 127 14.26 -5.10 0.82
C MET A 127 15.31 -4.87 1.90
N LYS A 128 15.34 -3.68 2.51
CA LYS A 128 16.27 -3.37 3.61
C LYS A 128 15.94 -4.18 4.86
N LEU A 129 14.66 -4.36 5.18
CA LEU A 129 14.19 -5.20 6.28
C LEU A 129 14.62 -6.66 6.07
N ARG A 130 14.38 -7.24 4.90
CA ARG A 130 14.80 -8.61 4.56
C ARG A 130 16.31 -8.78 4.68
N ARG A 131 17.11 -7.79 4.25
CA ARG A 131 18.56 -7.80 4.45
C ARG A 131 18.93 -7.86 5.93
N VAL A 132 18.33 -7.02 6.77
CA VAL A 132 18.58 -7.01 8.22
C VAL A 132 18.21 -8.36 8.85
N LEU A 133 17.00 -8.86 8.56
CA LEU A 133 16.53 -10.15 9.07
C LEU A 133 17.45 -11.30 8.62
N THR A 134 17.92 -11.26 7.38
CA THR A 134 18.87 -12.26 6.86
C THR A 134 20.17 -12.26 7.67
N LEU A 135 20.72 -11.08 7.98
CA LEU A 135 21.94 -10.97 8.80
C LEU A 135 21.72 -11.54 10.21
N ILE A 136 20.65 -11.12 10.88
CA ILE A 136 20.27 -11.59 12.22
C ILE A 136 20.19 -13.11 12.26
N TYR A 137 19.45 -13.70 11.32
CA TYR A 137 19.16 -15.13 11.38
C TYR A 137 20.33 -15.99 10.89
N LEU A 138 21.15 -15.51 9.95
CA LEU A 138 22.40 -16.18 9.63
C LEU A 138 23.38 -16.17 10.81
N ASN A 139 23.40 -15.07 11.59
CA ASN A 139 24.18 -15.00 12.83
C ASN A 139 23.62 -15.92 13.93
N ALA A 140 22.31 -15.98 14.11
CA ALA A 140 21.69 -16.86 15.10
C ALA A 140 21.87 -18.36 14.79
N TYR A 141 22.00 -18.69 13.50
CA TYR A 141 22.05 -20.06 13.00
C TYR A 141 23.36 -20.37 12.24
N GLN A 142 24.50 -20.02 12.84
CA GLN A 142 25.81 -20.34 12.26
C GLN A 142 25.95 -21.84 11.99
N GLY A 143 26.41 -22.20 10.79
CA GLY A 143 26.63 -23.59 10.38
C GLY A 143 25.36 -24.36 9.96
N LEU A 144 24.20 -23.70 9.87
CA LEU A 144 22.96 -24.28 9.34
C LEU A 144 22.73 -23.93 7.87
N GLU A 145 21.82 -24.66 7.23
CA GLU A 145 21.43 -24.43 5.85
C GLU A 145 20.75 -23.05 5.69
N PRO A 146 21.21 -22.19 4.75
CA PRO A 146 20.73 -20.80 4.61
C PRO A 146 19.27 -20.69 4.17
N TYR A 147 18.64 -21.81 3.82
CA TYR A 147 17.25 -21.92 3.39
C TYR A 147 16.30 -22.37 4.51
N LYS A 148 16.80 -22.58 5.74
CA LYS A 148 16.03 -23.04 6.91
C LYS A 148 16.12 -22.08 8.12
N LEU A 149 16.19 -20.79 7.83
CA LEU A 149 16.30 -19.71 8.83
C LEU A 149 15.09 -19.61 9.78
N LEU A 150 13.88 -19.96 9.30
CA LEU A 150 12.63 -19.91 10.07
C LEU A 150 12.32 -21.21 10.82
N LYS A 151 13.24 -22.17 10.91
CA LYS A 151 12.95 -23.51 11.45
C LYS A 151 12.34 -23.53 12.87
N ASP A 152 12.76 -22.59 13.73
CA ASP A 152 12.29 -22.48 15.11
C ASP A 152 11.25 -21.36 15.27
N GLU A 153 10.88 -20.66 14.19
CA GLU A 153 9.92 -19.57 14.20
C GLU A 153 8.47 -20.08 14.16
N LYS A 154 7.60 -19.37 14.86
CA LYS A 154 6.15 -19.55 14.78
C LYS A 154 5.64 -19.16 13.40
N GLU A 155 6.15 -18.05 12.89
CA GLU A 155 5.85 -17.59 11.55
C GLU A 155 6.56 -18.46 10.53
N GLN A 156 5.79 -18.95 9.57
CA GLN A 156 6.25 -19.81 8.50
C GLN A 156 5.80 -19.22 7.17
N ILE A 157 6.44 -19.67 6.08
CA ILE A 157 6.07 -19.28 4.71
C ILE A 157 4.56 -19.43 4.51
N ALA A 158 3.90 -18.32 4.14
CA ALA A 158 2.44 -18.22 4.09
C ALA A 158 1.81 -18.83 2.84
N THR A 159 2.60 -19.14 1.82
CA THR A 159 2.11 -19.68 0.56
C THR A 159 1.72 -21.16 0.69
N LYS A 160 0.63 -21.56 0.00
CA LYS A 160 0.22 -22.98 -0.09
C LYS A 160 1.29 -23.82 -0.78
N GLU A 161 1.94 -23.24 -1.77
CA GLU A 161 3.10 -23.81 -2.46
C GLU A 161 4.35 -23.21 -1.82
N LYS A 162 4.96 -23.94 -0.89
CA LYS A 162 6.21 -23.51 -0.27
C LYS A 162 7.35 -23.72 -1.26
N PRO A 163 8.19 -22.70 -1.53
CA PRO A 163 9.35 -22.86 -2.39
C PRO A 163 10.29 -23.89 -1.78
N THR A 164 10.91 -24.70 -2.64
CA THR A 164 11.94 -25.65 -2.22
C THR A 164 13.27 -24.92 -1.98
N ASP A 165 14.20 -25.57 -1.27
CA ASP A 165 15.55 -25.04 -1.07
C ASP A 165 16.25 -24.75 -2.40
N ARG A 166 15.98 -25.56 -3.43
CA ARG A 166 16.49 -25.34 -4.79
C ARG A 166 15.87 -24.12 -5.46
N ASP A 167 14.56 -23.91 -5.32
CA ASP A 167 13.90 -22.74 -5.90
C ASP A 167 14.45 -21.44 -5.29
N MET A 168 14.66 -21.43 -3.97
CA MET A 168 15.26 -20.28 -3.29
C MET A 168 16.72 -20.07 -3.73
N GLN A 169 17.49 -21.16 -3.86
CA GLN A 169 18.86 -21.09 -4.37
C GLN A 169 18.93 -20.53 -5.80
N ASP A 170 18.11 -21.05 -6.71
CA ASP A 170 18.11 -20.66 -8.12
C ASP A 170 17.69 -19.19 -8.30
N ASN A 171 16.85 -18.65 -7.39
CA ASN A 171 16.42 -17.25 -7.39
C ASN A 171 17.27 -16.31 -6.52
N LEU A 172 18.29 -16.82 -5.81
CA LEU A 172 19.10 -16.07 -4.84
C LEU A 172 18.27 -15.47 -3.69
N GLU A 173 17.26 -16.20 -3.26
CA GLU A 173 16.32 -15.82 -2.20
C GLU A 173 16.55 -16.66 -0.94
N ASN A 174 15.87 -16.28 0.14
CA ASN A 174 15.73 -17.09 1.35
C ASN A 174 14.29 -17.00 1.86
N GLN A 175 14.00 -17.67 2.98
CA GLN A 175 12.62 -17.78 3.48
C GLN A 175 11.94 -16.44 3.78
N PHE A 176 12.68 -15.36 4.04
CA PHE A 176 12.10 -14.03 4.28
C PHE A 176 11.46 -13.42 3.02
N PHE A 177 11.84 -13.87 1.82
CA PHE A 177 11.20 -13.43 0.58
C PHE A 177 9.76 -13.91 0.45
N HIS A 178 9.39 -14.94 1.20
CA HIS A 178 8.12 -15.64 1.12
C HIS A 178 7.26 -15.45 2.38
N LEU A 179 7.65 -14.52 3.25
CA LEU A 179 6.81 -14.03 4.33
C LEU A 179 5.90 -12.90 3.82
N LEU A 180 4.69 -12.83 4.36
CA LEU A 180 3.85 -11.66 4.25
C LEU A 180 4.43 -10.54 5.12
N PHE A 181 4.21 -9.30 4.69
CA PHE A 181 4.67 -8.11 5.43
C PHE A 181 4.18 -8.07 6.88
N SER A 182 2.98 -8.58 7.14
CA SER A 182 2.39 -8.67 8.48
C SER A 182 3.07 -9.69 9.40
N GLN A 183 3.83 -10.64 8.87
CA GLN A 183 4.48 -11.69 9.68
C GLN A 183 5.75 -11.17 10.36
N TYR A 184 6.40 -10.13 9.81
CA TYR A 184 7.66 -9.61 10.36
C TYR A 184 7.55 -9.16 11.83
N VAL A 185 6.36 -8.70 12.27
CA VAL A 185 6.16 -8.22 13.66
C VAL A 185 6.06 -9.35 14.70
N ASN A 186 5.92 -10.60 14.25
CA ASN A 186 5.76 -11.77 15.11
C ASN A 186 7.00 -12.67 15.11
N LEU A 187 8.07 -12.25 14.44
CA LEU A 187 9.34 -12.96 14.46
C LEU A 187 9.96 -13.00 15.87
N ASN A 188 10.87 -13.95 16.06
CA ASN A 188 11.49 -14.30 17.33
C ASN A 188 10.53 -14.95 18.35
N GLN A 189 9.55 -15.71 17.85
CA GLN A 189 8.59 -16.46 18.66
C GLN A 189 8.62 -17.92 18.25
N ARG A 190 8.62 -18.85 19.21
CA ARG A 190 8.52 -20.29 18.88
C ARG A 190 7.07 -20.71 18.66
N PRO A 191 6.83 -21.74 17.83
CA PRO A 191 5.54 -22.42 17.81
C PRO A 191 5.17 -22.95 19.20
N ASP A 192 3.87 -23.00 19.50
CA ASP A 192 3.39 -23.60 20.73
C ASP A 192 3.77 -25.09 20.77
N LEU A 193 4.43 -25.51 21.86
CA LEU A 193 4.86 -26.90 22.04
C LEU A 193 3.65 -27.82 22.15
N LYS A 194 3.63 -28.88 21.34
CA LYS A 194 2.62 -29.94 21.48
C LYS A 194 2.91 -30.77 22.73
N VAL A 195 1.85 -31.28 23.37
CA VAL A 195 1.96 -32.13 24.57
C VAL A 195 2.89 -33.32 24.34
N SER A 196 2.87 -33.93 23.15
CA SER A 196 3.76 -35.03 22.77
C SER A 196 5.24 -34.62 22.78
N GLU A 197 5.58 -33.47 22.21
CA GLU A 197 6.94 -32.93 22.15
C GLU A 197 7.43 -32.52 23.55
N LEU A 198 6.53 -31.97 24.37
CA LEU A 198 6.82 -31.64 25.75
C LEU A 198 7.14 -32.92 26.57
N LEU A 199 6.36 -33.98 26.40
CA LEU A 199 6.60 -35.27 27.07
C LEU A 199 7.93 -35.90 26.64
N GLU A 200 8.33 -35.78 25.36
CA GLU A 200 9.65 -36.20 24.89
C GLU A 200 10.77 -35.37 25.52
N LYS A 201 10.62 -34.04 25.56
CA LYS A 201 11.60 -33.17 26.24
C LYS A 201 11.71 -33.51 27.73
N ILE A 202 10.59 -33.70 28.45
CA ILE A 202 10.60 -34.12 29.87
C ILE A 202 11.33 -35.44 30.07
N ARG A 203 11.22 -36.39 29.13
CA ARG A 203 11.93 -37.68 29.19
C ARG A 203 13.44 -37.54 28.97
N ASN A 204 13.85 -36.54 28.19
CA ASN A 204 15.24 -36.39 27.72
C ASN A 204 16.05 -35.38 28.54
N PHE A 205 15.41 -34.45 29.25
CA PHE A 205 16.08 -33.54 30.17
C PHE A 205 16.14 -34.12 31.57
N VAL A 206 17.34 -34.13 32.15
CA VAL A 206 17.58 -34.66 33.50
C VAL A 206 17.21 -33.61 34.56
N GLN A 207 17.29 -32.33 34.20
CA GLN A 207 17.03 -31.21 35.11
C GLN A 207 15.88 -30.32 34.61
N TYR A 208 15.00 -29.92 35.53
CA TYR A 208 13.87 -29.04 35.26
C TYR A 208 14.30 -27.68 34.68
N GLU A 209 15.43 -27.16 35.15
CA GLU A 209 15.99 -25.86 34.73
C GLU A 209 16.42 -25.86 33.26
N GLU A 210 17.01 -26.96 32.78
CA GLU A 210 17.39 -27.14 31.37
C GLU A 210 16.16 -27.21 30.47
N LEU A 211 15.12 -27.95 30.91
CA LEU A 211 13.84 -28.02 30.22
C LEU A 211 13.16 -26.64 30.17
N GLN A 212 13.14 -25.92 31.29
CA GLN A 212 12.57 -24.57 31.37
C GLN A 212 13.33 -23.61 30.43
N THR A 213 14.65 -23.70 30.39
CA THR A 213 15.48 -22.89 29.49
C THR A 213 15.18 -23.20 28.03
N GLU A 214 15.10 -24.48 27.66
CA GLU A 214 14.80 -24.89 26.28
C GLU A 214 13.36 -24.52 25.87
N ILE A 215 12.37 -24.64 26.75
CA ILE A 215 10.99 -24.23 26.47
C ILE A 215 10.92 -22.73 26.20
N ASN A 216 11.63 -21.92 26.99
CA ASN A 216 11.60 -20.46 26.88
C ASN A 216 12.65 -19.90 25.90
N ARG A 217 13.48 -20.75 25.30
CA ARG A 217 14.51 -20.34 24.35
C ARG A 217 13.87 -19.61 23.18
N LYS A 218 14.39 -18.44 22.85
CA LYS A 218 13.99 -17.70 21.64
C LYS A 218 14.80 -18.18 20.42
N PRO A 219 14.25 -18.09 19.20
CA PRO A 219 14.99 -18.34 17.96
C PRO A 219 16.30 -17.53 17.87
N VAL A 220 16.22 -16.24 18.19
CA VAL A 220 17.36 -15.30 18.23
C VAL A 220 17.62 -14.91 19.68
N GLN A 221 18.84 -15.20 20.15
CA GLN A 221 19.25 -15.02 21.55
C GLN A 221 20.24 -13.89 21.78
N ASP A 222 20.95 -13.44 20.74
CA ASP A 222 21.79 -12.25 20.82
C ASP A 222 20.92 -11.04 21.23
N SER A 223 21.41 -10.26 22.20
CA SER A 223 20.61 -9.20 22.82
C SER A 223 20.29 -8.08 21.84
N ASP A 224 21.26 -7.68 21.02
CA ASP A 224 21.11 -6.55 20.10
C ASP A 224 20.14 -6.94 18.97
N ASP A 225 20.28 -8.16 18.46
CA ASP A 225 19.38 -8.72 17.46
C ASP A 225 17.95 -8.91 18.00
N ALA A 226 17.81 -9.44 19.23
CA ALA A 226 16.51 -9.66 19.85
C ALA A 226 15.77 -8.35 20.16
N ASP A 227 16.49 -7.32 20.61
CA ASP A 227 15.94 -6.00 20.88
C ASP A 227 15.51 -5.30 19.58
N PHE A 228 16.28 -5.47 18.50
CA PHE A 228 15.88 -5.01 17.17
C PHE A 228 14.54 -5.64 16.73
N LEU A 229 14.40 -6.97 16.82
CA LEU A 229 13.18 -7.68 16.43
C LEU A 229 11.97 -7.23 17.26
N ALA A 230 12.14 -7.03 18.57
CA ALA A 230 11.09 -6.49 19.43
C ALA A 230 10.66 -5.07 19.03
N GLY A 231 11.61 -4.24 18.58
CA GLY A 231 11.37 -2.87 18.12
C GLY A 231 10.57 -2.75 16.81
N LEU A 232 10.55 -3.78 15.96
CA LEU A 232 9.83 -3.77 14.68
C LEU A 232 8.31 -3.63 14.85
N LYS A 233 7.74 -4.26 15.89
CA LYS A 233 6.29 -4.35 16.10
C LYS A 233 5.60 -2.98 16.11
N ASN A 234 6.24 -1.98 16.71
CA ASN A 234 5.67 -0.64 16.84
C ASN A 234 5.85 0.23 15.58
N LYS A 235 6.62 -0.23 14.58
CA LYS A 235 7.07 0.58 13.44
C LYS A 235 6.45 0.14 12.10
N ILE A 236 5.95 -1.09 12.01
CA ILE A 236 5.48 -1.69 10.75
C ILE A 236 4.01 -1.39 10.43
N ASN A 237 3.15 -1.21 11.43
CA ASN A 237 1.69 -1.12 11.23
C ASN A 237 1.24 0.00 10.26
N ALA A 238 1.85 1.19 10.36
CA ALA A 238 1.52 2.30 9.45
C ALA A 238 1.94 2.00 8.00
N ILE A 239 3.08 1.33 7.83
CA ILE A 239 3.59 0.89 6.52
C ILE A 239 2.66 -0.16 5.91
N GLU A 240 2.19 -1.12 6.72
CA GLU A 240 1.25 -2.16 6.28
C GLU A 240 -0.10 -1.57 5.86
N LYS A 241 -0.64 -0.61 6.62
CA LYS A 241 -1.90 0.06 6.25
C LYS A 241 -1.78 0.76 4.90
N MET A 242 -0.68 1.46 4.64
CA MET A 242 -0.43 2.10 3.34
C MET A 242 -0.28 1.06 2.22
N ARG A 243 0.48 -0.02 2.47
CA ARG A 243 0.63 -1.15 1.53
C ARG A 243 -0.72 -1.74 1.13
N ASN A 244 -1.64 -1.89 2.07
CA ASN A 244 -2.99 -2.41 1.80
C ASN A 244 -3.82 -1.47 0.92
N CYS A 245 -3.68 -0.14 1.08
CA CYS A 245 -4.30 0.82 0.15
C CYS A 245 -3.76 0.65 -1.27
N ILE A 246 -2.44 0.55 -1.42
CA ILE A 246 -1.76 0.37 -2.72
C ILE A 246 -2.19 -0.94 -3.39
N ALA A 247 -2.16 -2.06 -2.65
CA ALA A 247 -2.53 -3.38 -3.18
C ALA A 247 -3.98 -3.46 -3.68
N HIS A 248 -4.86 -2.57 -3.22
CA HIS A 248 -6.25 -2.49 -3.64
C HIS A 248 -6.56 -1.28 -4.52
N HIS A 249 -5.55 -0.53 -4.98
CA HIS A 249 -5.69 0.67 -5.80
C HIS A 249 -6.65 1.71 -5.17
N ARG A 250 -6.60 1.85 -3.84
CA ARG A 250 -7.49 2.75 -3.09
C ARG A 250 -6.75 4.00 -2.66
N ARG A 251 -7.45 5.12 -2.71
CA ARG A 251 -7.02 6.37 -2.09
C ARG A 251 -6.84 6.17 -0.57
N PRO A 252 -5.64 6.43 -0.01
CA PRO A 252 -5.44 6.39 1.44
C PRO A 252 -6.24 7.49 2.13
N SER A 253 -6.73 7.21 3.34
CA SER A 253 -7.31 8.27 4.18
C SER A 253 -6.21 9.27 4.61
N LYS A 254 -6.61 10.50 4.95
CA LYS A 254 -5.70 11.52 5.52
C LYS A 254 -4.90 10.97 6.71
N THR A 255 -5.58 10.29 7.63
CA THR A 255 -4.94 9.65 8.79
C THR A 255 -3.92 8.58 8.40
N THR A 256 -4.21 7.79 7.36
CA THR A 256 -3.28 6.78 6.84
C THR A 256 -2.04 7.43 6.25
N LYS A 257 -2.22 8.49 5.44
CA LYS A 257 -1.12 9.24 4.82
C LYS A 257 -0.21 9.87 5.89
N GLU A 258 -0.79 10.62 6.83
CA GLU A 258 -0.03 11.25 7.92
C GLU A 258 0.70 10.22 8.82
N SER A 259 0.08 9.08 9.09
CA SER A 259 0.71 8.01 9.88
C SER A 259 1.87 7.38 9.13
N TYR A 260 1.73 7.19 7.81
CA TYR A 260 2.78 6.67 6.94
C TYR A 260 3.97 7.64 6.85
N GLU A 261 3.70 8.92 6.58
CA GLU A 261 4.73 9.97 6.45
C GLU A 261 5.57 10.12 7.73
N LYS A 262 5.00 9.84 8.91
CA LYS A 262 5.74 9.79 10.18
C LYS A 262 6.53 8.50 10.35
N ALA A 263 5.96 7.36 10.00
CA ALA A 263 6.57 6.04 10.22
C ALA A 263 7.68 5.71 9.22
N GLU A 264 7.56 6.16 7.98
CA GLU A 264 8.50 5.94 6.88
C GLU A 264 9.95 6.33 7.24
N PRO A 265 10.23 7.56 7.71
CA PRO A 265 11.59 7.94 8.06
C PRO A 265 12.08 7.24 9.33
N GLU A 266 11.16 6.94 10.26
CA GLU A 266 11.49 6.23 11.50
C GLU A 266 11.95 4.79 11.25
N ILE A 267 11.25 4.05 10.38
CA ILE A 267 11.64 2.68 10.07
C ILE A 267 12.92 2.65 9.25
N LYS A 268 13.10 3.57 8.28
CA LYS A 268 14.36 3.69 7.53
C LYS A 268 15.53 3.93 8.46
N ARG A 269 15.43 4.92 9.36
CA ARG A 269 16.46 5.21 10.36
C ARG A 269 16.70 4.02 11.30
N PHE A 270 15.66 3.32 11.72
CA PHE A 270 15.78 2.14 12.56
C PHE A 270 16.60 1.03 11.88
N LEU A 271 16.31 0.75 10.61
CA LEU A 271 17.04 -0.22 9.79
C LEU A 271 18.49 0.23 9.54
N ASP A 272 18.70 1.51 9.24
CA ASP A 272 20.04 2.07 8.99
C ASP A 272 20.91 2.06 10.23
N ASN A 273 20.35 2.37 11.39
CA ASN A 273 21.06 2.31 12.67
C ASN A 273 21.54 0.90 12.97
N TYR A 274 20.69 -0.12 12.77
CA TYR A 274 21.10 -1.50 12.95
C TYR A 274 22.23 -1.88 11.98
N LEU A 275 22.08 -1.61 10.69
CA LEU A 275 23.12 -1.91 9.69
C LEU A 275 24.43 -1.13 9.90
N SER A 276 24.38 0.03 10.55
CA SER A 276 25.56 0.86 10.78
C SER A 276 26.62 0.19 11.65
N GLN A 277 26.21 -0.76 12.50
CA GLN A 277 27.09 -1.53 13.38
C GLN A 277 28.01 -2.47 12.60
N PHE A 278 27.63 -2.84 11.38
CA PHE A 278 28.33 -3.81 10.54
C PHE A 278 28.98 -3.15 9.31
N ARG A 279 29.25 -1.84 9.38
CA ARG A 279 29.95 -1.14 8.29
C ARG A 279 31.35 -1.73 8.14
N TRP A 280 31.66 -2.14 6.92
CA TRP A 280 33.01 -2.52 6.54
C TRP A 280 33.97 -1.36 6.83
N GLN A 281 35.03 -1.62 7.58
CA GLN A 281 36.16 -0.72 7.73
C GLN A 281 37.29 -1.32 6.93
N GLU A 282 37.77 -0.60 5.91
CA GLU A 282 39.02 -0.97 5.26
C GLU A 282 40.13 -0.92 6.30
N THR A 283 40.76 -2.06 6.57
CA THR A 283 42.01 -2.11 7.32
C THR A 283 43.03 -1.29 6.53
N SER A 284 43.38 -0.11 7.04
CA SER A 284 44.55 0.62 6.56
C SER A 284 45.76 -0.29 6.75
N GLU A 285 46.28 -0.84 5.66
CA GLU A 285 47.55 -1.54 5.66
C GLU A 285 48.60 -0.63 6.29
N SER A 286 49.19 -1.07 7.39
CA SER A 286 50.43 -0.49 7.91
C SER A 286 51.49 -0.83 6.87
N GLU A 287 51.95 0.17 6.12
CA GLU A 287 53.12 0.02 5.26
C GLU A 287 54.31 -0.50 6.10
N PRO A 288 55.11 -1.43 5.54
CA PRO A 288 56.14 -2.17 6.26
C PRO A 288 57.31 -1.33 6.78
#